data_AF-A0A0K0GMS6-F1
#
_entry.id   AF-A0A0K0GMS6-F1
#
_cell.length_a   1.000
_cell.length_b   1.000
_cell.length_c   1.000
_cell.angle_alpha   90.00
_cell.angle_beta   90.00
_cell.angle_gamma   90.00
#
_symmetry.space_group_name_H-M   'P 1'
#
loop_
_entity.id
_entity.type
_entity.pdbx_description
1 polymer ?
#
loop_
_entity_poly.entity_id
_entity_poly.type
_entity_poly.pdbx_seq_one_letter_code
_entity_poly.pdbx_strand_id
1 'polypeptide(L)'
;MPAATPLRALPQDRSRMPGPQSARVVGVADAALSPSRDHQVRIQFPWQRGDQPTPGGLTDSASTAPGHAPGDQRAGTWVPVAEWVAGPNWGSHFLPRIGSEVLVEFLHGDIDQPRITGQLYNGEVAPPFGGGLDARASHPGTLSGLHTQSHDGSGTQQWLLDDTPGQLRTRLHTSLADTRLELGYLVQHSDTARGALRGQGFELASQGWGNVHAAQGLLLSSSARGQGASTALDVAEAVAQLHGAQRTAQALHATLTQQQVPGLDAHPSVTQLREAIDPQAQGKYTAAVGGQAATKPADGGRDGQAPVERFAQARLLGESPDHIAWTTPASAVAYAGQALQLTVQQDAQLSAGQTLSAVSGQHTALFAQRGPIKLIAAAGPVSLQAHTGALELLADQAVTVTATDTRIDVLAQHKIVLQAGQTRITLEGGDITFACPGQFTVKASMHPFLGGESGSAALPPLPDSLKKPDGTAPFSV
;
A
#
# COMPACT_ATOMS: atom_id res chain seq x y z
N MET A 1 41.57 12.41 87.59
CA MET A 1 40.46 11.56 87.12
C MET A 1 40.21 10.48 88.17
N PRO A 2 38.99 10.30 88.69
CA PRO A 2 38.71 9.23 89.66
C PRO A 2 38.99 7.86 89.02
N ALA A 3 39.58 6.94 89.78
CA ALA A 3 40.05 5.63 89.30
C ALA A 3 38.93 4.65 88.87
N ALA A 4 37.66 5.07 88.88
CA ALA A 4 36.49 4.26 88.57
C ALA A 4 35.70 4.74 87.34
N THR A 5 36.15 5.77 86.62
CA THR A 5 35.47 6.22 85.40
C THR A 5 35.86 5.30 84.23
N PRO A 6 34.94 4.50 83.66
CA PRO A 6 35.25 3.72 82.47
C PRO A 6 35.60 4.68 81.32
N LEU A 7 36.82 4.54 80.79
CA LEU A 7 37.25 5.19 79.55
C LEU A 7 36.40 4.62 78.41
N ARG A 8 35.28 5.28 78.11
CA ARG A 8 34.52 5.01 76.89
C ARG A 8 35.19 5.76 75.75
N ALA A 9 35.66 5.04 74.74
CA ALA A 9 36.13 5.66 73.51
C ALA A 9 35.04 6.63 72.99
N LEU A 10 35.44 7.83 72.61
CA LEU A 10 34.54 8.76 71.94
C LEU A 10 33.97 8.06 70.70
N PRO A 11 32.67 8.23 70.39
CA PRO A 11 32.13 7.73 69.13
C PRO A 11 33.02 8.22 67.98
N GLN A 12 33.50 7.29 67.15
CA GLN A 12 34.21 7.67 65.94
C GLN A 12 33.23 8.37 65.01
N ASP A 13 33.67 9.46 64.39
CA ASP A 13 32.91 10.08 63.30
C ASP A 13 32.70 9.04 62.20
N ARG A 14 31.48 9.01 61.64
CA ARG A 14 31.19 8.14 60.50
C ARG A 14 32.12 8.49 59.35
N SER A 15 32.66 7.48 58.68
CA SER A 15 33.43 7.66 57.45
C SER A 15 32.57 8.40 56.42
N ARG A 16 33.11 9.46 55.84
CA ARG A 16 32.45 10.24 54.79
C ARG A 16 33.23 10.11 53.48
N MET A 17 32.51 10.05 52.37
CA MET A 17 33.08 10.15 51.02
C MET A 17 32.59 11.45 50.37
N PRO A 18 33.43 12.51 50.34
CA PRO A 18 33.08 13.74 49.66
C PRO A 18 33.25 13.57 48.14
N GLY A 19 32.18 13.88 47.40
CA GLY A 19 32.18 13.87 45.93
C GLY A 19 31.93 12.50 45.30
N PRO A 20 31.67 12.49 43.99
CA PRO A 20 31.36 11.26 43.28
C PRO A 20 32.59 10.35 43.16
N GLN A 21 32.34 9.05 43.08
CA GLN A 21 33.33 8.02 42.78
C GLN A 21 32.92 7.28 41.52
N SER A 22 33.87 6.66 40.82
CA SER A 22 33.54 5.72 39.76
C SER A 22 33.49 4.29 40.28
N ALA A 23 32.66 3.45 39.66
CA ALA A 23 32.57 2.04 39.97
C ALA A 23 32.22 1.23 38.72
N ARG A 24 32.57 -0.05 38.70
CA ARG A 24 32.21 -0.97 37.63
C ARG A 24 30.99 -1.79 38.00
N VAL A 25 30.01 -1.89 37.10
CA VAL A 25 28.86 -2.76 37.30
C VAL A 25 29.29 -4.21 37.17
N VAL A 26 28.91 -5.03 38.15
CA VAL A 26 29.23 -6.46 38.23
C VAL A 26 27.94 -7.26 38.43
N GLY A 27 28.00 -8.56 38.18
CA GLY A 27 26.79 -9.38 38.24
C GLY A 27 27.03 -10.83 37.88
N VAL A 28 25.94 -11.52 37.52
CA VAL A 28 25.99 -12.93 37.15
C VAL A 28 26.77 -13.08 35.85
N ALA A 29 27.70 -14.04 35.82
CA ALA A 29 28.46 -14.37 34.61
C ALA A 29 27.52 -14.68 33.44
N ASP A 30 27.94 -14.29 32.22
CA ASP A 30 27.21 -14.48 30.96
C ASP A 30 25.84 -13.78 30.85
N ALA A 31 25.45 -12.97 31.84
CA ALA A 31 24.29 -12.09 31.76
C ALA A 31 24.72 -10.69 31.28
N ALA A 32 23.89 -10.01 30.48
CA ALA A 32 24.10 -8.59 30.17
C ALA A 32 23.76 -7.67 31.35
N LEU A 33 22.82 -8.10 32.20
CA LEU A 33 22.27 -7.37 33.34
C LEU A 33 21.86 -8.35 34.44
N SER A 34 22.07 -7.98 35.70
CA SER A 34 21.53 -8.71 36.86
C SER A 34 21.04 -7.74 37.95
N PRO A 35 19.95 -6.98 37.71
CA PRO A 35 19.45 -5.97 38.62
C PRO A 35 18.58 -6.56 39.74
N SER A 36 18.30 -5.76 40.77
CA SER A 36 17.27 -6.04 41.76
C SER A 36 15.89 -5.54 41.29
N ARG A 37 14.82 -5.94 41.99
CA ARG A 37 13.45 -5.44 41.76
C ARG A 37 13.37 -3.91 41.86
N ASP A 38 14.18 -3.31 42.72
CA ASP A 38 14.07 -1.90 43.09
C ASP A 38 14.97 -1.00 42.24
N HIS A 39 15.25 -1.41 40.99
CA HIS A 39 16.06 -0.67 40.02
C HIS A 39 17.48 -0.37 40.55
N GLN A 40 18.13 -1.42 41.07
CA GLN A 40 19.49 -1.37 41.59
C GLN A 40 20.39 -2.34 40.83
N VAL A 41 21.68 -2.03 40.77
CA VAL A 41 22.71 -2.92 40.24
C VAL A 41 23.78 -3.19 41.29
N ARG A 42 24.54 -4.27 41.11
CA ARG A 42 25.75 -4.49 41.90
C ARG A 42 26.92 -3.76 41.28
N ILE A 43 27.76 -3.17 42.12
CA ILE A 43 28.96 -2.47 41.68
C ILE A 43 30.19 -2.92 42.46
N GLN A 44 31.36 -2.70 41.86
CA GLN A 44 32.66 -2.85 42.47
C GLN A 44 33.47 -1.56 42.27
N PHE A 45 33.99 -1.01 43.36
CA PHE A 45 34.79 0.21 43.35
C PHE A 45 36.28 -0.09 43.08
N PRO A 46 37.05 0.86 42.50
CA PRO A 46 38.45 0.66 42.17
C PRO A 46 39.39 0.38 43.35
N TRP A 47 39.04 0.87 44.54
CA TRP A 47 39.81 0.67 45.76
C TRP A 47 39.55 -0.67 46.44
N GLN A 48 38.54 -1.44 45.99
CA GLN A 48 38.29 -2.78 46.51
C GLN A 48 39.35 -3.75 46.00
N ARG A 49 39.81 -4.64 46.89
CA ARG A 49 40.87 -5.63 46.60
C ARG A 49 40.35 -7.05 46.76
N GLY A 50 40.90 -8.01 46.02
CA GLY A 50 40.46 -9.40 46.10
C GLY A 50 40.80 -10.21 44.85
N ASP A 51 40.04 -11.28 44.62
CA ASP A 51 40.30 -12.25 43.55
C ASP A 51 40.21 -11.65 42.13
N GLN A 52 39.33 -10.66 41.92
CA GLN A 52 39.07 -10.03 40.63
C GLN A 52 38.88 -8.51 40.81
N PRO A 53 39.94 -7.75 41.12
CA PRO A 53 39.86 -6.31 41.26
C PRO A 53 39.49 -5.67 39.91
N THR A 54 38.94 -4.45 39.94
CA THR A 54 38.78 -3.69 38.69
C THR A 54 40.16 -3.39 38.07
N PRO A 55 40.25 -3.07 36.77
CA PRO A 55 41.52 -2.70 36.13
C PRO A 55 42.30 -1.66 36.95
N GLY A 56 43.59 -1.93 37.19
CA GLY A 56 44.47 -1.11 38.05
C GLY A 56 44.37 -1.37 39.56
N GLY A 57 43.44 -2.20 40.02
CA GLY A 57 43.28 -2.57 41.43
C GLY A 57 44.23 -3.67 41.89
N LEU A 58 44.29 -3.88 43.21
CA LEU A 58 45.23 -4.80 43.85
C LEU A 58 44.57 -6.15 44.18
N THR A 59 45.29 -7.24 43.93
CA THR A 59 44.83 -8.61 44.22
C THR A 59 45.11 -9.03 45.67
N ASP A 60 45.93 -8.28 46.40
CA ASP A 60 46.21 -8.55 47.81
C ASP A 60 45.04 -8.08 48.70
N SER A 61 44.46 -8.96 49.51
CA SER A 61 43.39 -8.55 50.44
C SER A 61 43.92 -7.80 51.68
N ALA A 62 45.25 -7.74 51.84
CA ALA A 62 45.95 -7.22 53.02
C ALA A 62 45.40 -7.77 54.37
N SER A 63 44.78 -8.95 54.32
CA SER A 63 44.04 -9.58 55.41
C SER A 63 43.98 -11.10 55.22
N THR A 64 43.66 -11.84 56.27
CA THR A 64 43.36 -13.29 56.17
C THR A 64 41.97 -13.55 55.56
N ALA A 65 41.17 -12.51 55.35
CA ALA A 65 39.87 -12.60 54.68
C ALA A 65 40.03 -12.62 53.13
N PRO A 66 39.11 -13.26 52.39
CA PRO A 66 39.17 -13.46 50.93
C PRO A 66 38.96 -12.19 50.07
N GLY A 67 39.16 -10.99 50.64
CA GLY A 67 38.97 -9.72 49.94
C GLY A 67 37.51 -9.35 49.70
N HIS A 68 37.30 -8.19 49.06
CA HIS A 68 35.99 -7.58 48.82
C HIS A 68 35.78 -7.18 47.35
N ALA A 69 36.64 -7.64 46.45
CA ALA A 69 36.52 -7.46 45.00
C ALA A 69 36.40 -8.82 44.28
N PRO A 70 35.24 -9.50 44.37
CA PRO A 70 35.03 -10.79 43.71
C PRO A 70 34.77 -10.67 42.19
N GLY A 71 34.49 -9.48 41.67
CA GLY A 71 34.27 -9.21 40.24
C GLY A 71 32.94 -9.72 39.66
N ASP A 72 32.05 -10.26 40.49
CA ASP A 72 30.84 -10.98 40.05
C ASP A 72 29.63 -10.73 40.98
N GLN A 73 28.58 -11.57 40.88
CA GLN A 73 27.36 -11.47 41.69
C GLN A 73 27.57 -11.59 43.20
N ARG A 74 28.75 -12.00 43.67
CA ARG A 74 29.11 -12.03 45.09
C ARG A 74 29.44 -10.64 45.63
N ALA A 75 29.60 -9.63 44.78
CA ALA A 75 29.73 -8.25 45.22
C ALA A 75 28.49 -7.82 46.04
N GLY A 76 28.74 -7.27 47.24
CA GLY A 76 27.70 -7.07 48.24
C GLY A 76 26.84 -5.82 48.04
N THR A 77 27.30 -4.84 47.26
CA THR A 77 26.69 -3.51 47.24
C THR A 77 25.64 -3.39 46.14
N TRP A 78 24.37 -3.39 46.52
CA TRP A 78 23.28 -2.95 45.65
C TRP A 78 23.14 -1.44 45.69
N VAL A 79 23.19 -0.80 44.52
CA VAL A 79 23.13 0.65 44.41
C VAL A 79 21.97 1.06 43.50
N PRO A 80 21.04 1.90 43.98
CA PRO A 80 19.97 2.45 43.15
C PRO A 80 20.52 3.30 42.01
N VAL A 81 19.89 3.18 40.85
CA VAL A 81 20.21 3.98 39.65
C VAL A 81 19.23 5.14 39.55
N ALA A 82 19.76 6.35 39.39
CA ALA A 82 18.95 7.54 39.15
C ALA A 82 18.50 7.59 37.69
N GLU A 83 17.23 7.92 37.49
CA GLU A 83 16.59 8.03 36.19
C GLU A 83 16.30 9.51 35.86
N TRP A 84 16.25 9.85 34.57
CA TRP A 84 15.94 11.21 34.12
C TRP A 84 14.55 11.66 34.57
N VAL A 85 13.60 10.73 34.58
CA VAL A 85 12.25 10.94 35.10
C VAL A 85 11.75 9.65 35.74
N ALA A 86 11.19 9.73 36.95
CA ALA A 86 10.67 8.58 37.67
C ALA A 86 9.37 8.95 38.42
N GLY A 87 8.34 8.12 38.26
CA GLY A 87 7.06 8.25 38.95
C GLY A 87 6.34 6.90 39.10
N PRO A 88 5.13 6.89 39.70
CA PRO A 88 4.40 5.64 39.93
C PRO A 88 3.99 4.94 38.63
N ASN A 89 4.78 3.95 38.19
CA ASN A 89 4.61 3.20 36.93
C ASN A 89 4.71 4.05 35.64
N TRP A 90 5.54 5.10 35.67
CA TRP A 90 5.91 5.88 34.47
C TRP A 90 7.29 6.52 34.69
N GLY A 91 8.08 6.67 33.63
CA GLY A 91 9.44 7.22 33.71
C GLY A 91 10.38 6.64 32.67
N SER A 92 11.68 6.97 32.79
CA SER A 92 12.75 6.31 32.05
C SER A 92 13.23 5.05 32.78
N HIS A 93 13.84 4.11 32.05
CA HIS A 93 14.32 2.84 32.61
C HIS A 93 15.55 2.32 31.83
N PHE A 94 16.73 2.72 32.28
CA PHE A 94 18.04 2.45 31.68
C PHE A 94 19.04 1.97 32.74
N LEU A 95 19.02 0.66 33.00
CA LEU A 95 20.02 0.05 33.88
C LEU A 95 21.37 -0.08 33.17
N PRO A 96 22.48 0.28 33.85
CA PRO A 96 23.83 0.10 33.31
C PRO A 96 24.16 -1.39 33.24
N ARG A 97 24.75 -1.83 32.11
CA ARG A 97 25.08 -3.24 31.87
C ARG A 97 26.28 -3.68 32.68
N ILE A 98 26.40 -5.00 32.90
CA ILE A 98 27.61 -5.56 33.50
C ILE A 98 28.83 -5.15 32.67
N GLY A 99 29.86 -4.63 33.33
CA GLY A 99 31.05 -4.07 32.70
C GLY A 99 31.00 -2.56 32.44
N SER A 100 29.83 -1.91 32.48
CA SER A 100 29.72 -0.45 32.37
C SER A 100 30.38 0.24 33.57
N GLU A 101 31.03 1.38 33.33
CA GLU A 101 31.46 2.27 34.40
C GLU A 101 30.37 3.29 34.72
N VAL A 102 30.11 3.45 36.02
CA VAL A 102 29.07 4.32 36.57
C VAL A 102 29.68 5.36 37.49
N LEU A 103 29.04 6.52 37.54
CA LEU A 103 29.32 7.55 38.53
C LEU A 103 28.40 7.34 39.73
N VAL A 104 28.99 7.27 40.92
CA VAL A 104 28.32 6.99 42.18
C VAL A 104 28.49 8.17 43.12
N GLU A 105 27.38 8.80 43.50
CA GLU A 105 27.33 9.81 44.54
C GLU A 105 26.85 9.24 45.86
N PHE A 106 27.25 9.87 46.96
CA PHE A 106 26.90 9.47 48.32
C PHE A 106 26.04 10.55 48.95
N LEU A 107 24.80 10.25 49.32
CA LEU A 107 23.88 11.24 49.88
C LEU A 107 24.48 11.85 51.17
N HIS A 108 24.64 13.17 51.19
CA HIS A 108 25.30 13.90 52.29
C HIS A 108 26.74 13.43 52.60
N GLY A 109 27.40 12.77 51.65
CA GLY A 109 28.72 12.15 51.83
C GLY A 109 28.69 10.88 52.67
N ASP A 110 27.51 10.32 52.97
CA ASP A 110 27.35 9.06 53.72
C ASP A 110 27.66 7.86 52.82
N ILE A 111 28.73 7.13 53.14
CA ILE A 111 29.20 5.99 52.34
C ILE A 111 28.15 4.86 52.24
N ASP A 112 27.24 4.79 53.22
CA ASP A 112 26.16 3.80 53.27
C ASP A 112 24.95 4.18 52.39
N GLN A 113 24.97 5.35 51.76
CA GLN A 113 23.89 5.84 50.89
C GLN A 113 24.36 6.15 49.46
N PRO A 114 24.93 5.17 48.74
CA PRO A 114 25.36 5.36 47.35
C PRO A 114 24.16 5.47 46.41
N ARG A 115 24.29 6.27 45.35
CA ARG A 115 23.35 6.40 44.23
C ARG A 115 24.14 6.51 42.94
N ILE A 116 23.80 5.72 41.95
CA ILE A 116 24.37 5.87 40.61
C ILE A 116 23.67 7.06 39.94
N THR A 117 24.43 8.09 39.57
CA THR A 117 23.90 9.32 38.97
C THR A 117 24.22 9.45 37.49
N GLY A 118 25.08 8.58 36.95
CA GLY A 118 25.42 8.58 35.53
C GLY A 118 26.25 7.39 35.10
N GLN A 119 26.51 7.31 33.80
CA GLN A 119 27.40 6.34 33.15
C GLN A 119 28.50 7.09 32.40
N LEU A 120 29.68 6.49 32.32
CA LEU A 120 30.86 7.12 31.74
C LEU A 120 31.47 6.25 30.64
N TYR A 121 31.98 6.92 29.60
CA TYR A 121 33.01 6.35 28.74
C TYR A 121 34.36 6.73 29.34
N ASN A 122 35.22 5.74 29.60
CA ASN A 122 36.45 5.88 30.37
C ASN A 122 37.73 5.56 29.57
N GLY A 123 37.60 5.47 28.24
CA GLY A 123 38.69 5.07 27.36
C GLY A 123 38.84 3.55 27.16
N GLU A 124 38.22 2.70 27.99
CA GLU A 124 38.07 1.27 27.68
C GLU A 124 36.93 1.04 26.68
N VAL A 125 35.85 1.82 26.82
CA VAL A 125 34.66 1.76 25.95
C VAL A 125 34.54 3.06 25.16
N ALA A 126 34.45 2.95 23.84
CA ALA A 126 34.26 4.09 22.95
C ALA A 126 32.77 4.51 22.87
N PRO A 127 32.47 5.80 22.73
CA PRO A 127 31.11 6.26 22.46
C PRO A 127 30.62 5.73 21.09
N PRO A 128 29.32 5.40 20.95
CA PRO A 128 28.79 4.65 19.82
C PRO A 128 28.78 5.40 18.49
N PHE A 129 28.83 6.74 18.52
CA PHE A 129 28.83 7.57 17.32
C PHE A 129 30.23 8.11 16.97
N GLY A 130 31.26 7.86 17.78
CA GLY A 130 32.62 8.33 17.52
C GLY A 130 32.72 9.85 17.35
N GLY A 131 33.69 10.29 16.54
CA GLY A 131 33.92 11.69 16.16
C GLY A 131 35.29 12.24 16.57
N GLY A 132 35.60 13.44 16.09
CA GLY A 132 36.86 14.12 16.42
C GLY A 132 38.08 13.45 15.81
N LEU A 133 39.02 12.98 16.63
CA LEU A 133 40.27 12.32 16.20
C LEU A 133 40.12 10.81 15.96
N ASP A 134 38.93 10.26 16.10
CA ASP A 134 38.67 8.85 15.78
C ASP A 134 38.81 8.61 14.27
N ALA A 135 39.86 7.89 13.87
CA ALA A 135 40.13 7.57 12.46
C ALA A 135 39.03 6.72 11.79
N ARG A 136 38.15 6.08 12.58
CA ARG A 136 36.98 5.32 12.08
C ARG A 136 35.74 6.19 11.92
N ALA A 137 35.72 7.39 12.48
CA ALA A 137 34.63 8.33 12.30
C ALA A 137 34.87 9.18 11.06
N SER A 138 33.90 9.25 10.16
CA SER A 138 33.98 10.13 8.97
C SER A 138 33.25 11.46 9.18
N HIS A 139 33.15 11.92 10.43
CA HIS A 139 32.53 13.20 10.80
C HIS A 139 33.22 13.83 12.03
N PRO A 140 33.14 15.16 12.19
CA PRO A 140 33.86 15.87 13.24
C PRO A 140 33.12 15.87 14.59
N GLY A 141 32.27 14.87 14.88
CA GLY A 141 31.45 14.83 16.09
C GLY A 141 30.07 15.50 15.96
N THR A 142 29.54 15.61 14.73
CA THR A 142 28.18 16.15 14.45
C THR A 142 27.02 15.17 14.72
N LEU A 143 27.30 13.95 15.18
CA LEU A 143 26.29 12.92 15.42
C LEU A 143 25.97 12.82 16.91
N SER A 144 24.67 12.79 17.22
CA SER A 144 24.15 12.64 18.59
C SER A 144 22.99 11.66 18.59
N GLY A 145 22.67 11.05 19.74
CA GLY A 145 21.47 10.21 19.86
C GLY A 145 21.57 9.08 20.87
N LEU A 146 20.76 8.04 20.65
CA LEU A 146 20.71 6.81 21.45
C LEU A 146 21.13 5.62 20.59
N HIS A 147 22.10 4.85 21.05
CA HIS A 147 22.50 3.57 20.46
C HIS A 147 22.40 2.49 21.54
N THR A 148 21.62 1.45 21.27
CA THR A 148 21.50 0.30 22.16
C THR A 148 21.78 -0.98 21.41
N GLN A 149 22.17 -2.02 22.15
CA GLN A 149 22.39 -3.36 21.63
C GLN A 149 21.36 -4.31 22.25
N SER A 150 21.06 -5.44 21.61
CA SER A 150 20.28 -6.49 22.25
C SER A 150 21.03 -7.05 23.48
N HIS A 151 20.33 -7.72 24.39
CA HIS A 151 20.96 -8.30 25.59
C HIS A 151 21.88 -9.49 25.26
N ASP A 152 21.65 -10.17 24.16
CA ASP A 152 22.50 -11.24 23.62
C ASP A 152 23.58 -10.72 22.65
N GLY A 153 23.63 -9.41 22.38
CA GLY A 153 24.57 -8.78 21.45
C GLY A 153 24.30 -9.03 19.96
N SER A 154 23.22 -9.73 19.59
CA SER A 154 22.88 -10.07 18.20
C SER A 154 22.47 -8.89 17.31
N GLY A 155 22.13 -7.73 17.87
CA GLY A 155 21.71 -6.59 17.06
C GLY A 155 21.73 -5.25 17.78
N THR A 156 21.52 -4.18 17.03
CA THR A 156 21.50 -2.79 17.48
C THR A 156 20.17 -2.08 17.18
N GLN A 157 19.91 -1.03 17.95
CA GLN A 157 18.85 -0.04 17.72
C GLN A 157 19.46 1.36 17.86
N GLN A 158 19.11 2.27 16.95
CA GLN A 158 19.67 3.61 16.88
C GLN A 158 18.56 4.65 16.70
N TRP A 159 18.57 5.68 17.54
CA TRP A 159 17.99 6.98 17.23
C TRP A 159 19.13 7.97 17.09
N LEU A 160 19.27 8.59 15.92
CA LEU A 160 20.39 9.46 15.60
C LEU A 160 19.89 10.80 15.05
N LEU A 161 20.55 11.87 15.50
CA LEU A 161 20.46 13.23 15.01
C LEU A 161 21.82 13.60 14.41
N ASP A 162 21.82 14.20 13.23
CA ASP A 162 23.02 14.66 12.54
C ASP A 162 22.92 16.16 12.33
N ASP A 163 23.75 16.91 13.05
CA ASP A 163 23.80 18.37 13.02
C ASP A 163 24.86 18.88 12.04
N THR A 164 25.27 18.05 11.07
CA THR A 164 26.19 18.48 10.01
C THR A 164 25.57 19.67 9.25
N PRO A 165 26.26 20.83 9.17
CA PRO A 165 25.71 22.02 8.54
C PRO A 165 25.20 21.78 7.12
N GLY A 166 23.95 22.19 6.86
CA GLY A 166 23.28 22.01 5.57
C GLY A 166 22.83 20.57 5.25
N GLN A 167 23.04 19.62 6.18
CA GLN A 167 22.78 18.20 6.00
C GLN A 167 21.99 17.61 7.18
N LEU A 168 21.10 18.42 7.77
CA LEU A 168 20.30 17.99 8.92
C LEU A 168 19.49 16.74 8.57
N ARG A 169 19.61 15.72 9.42
CA ARG A 169 18.85 14.48 9.29
C ARG A 169 18.56 13.86 10.64
N THR A 170 17.52 13.02 10.67
CA THR A 170 17.21 12.13 11.79
C THR A 170 17.04 10.72 11.28
N ARG A 171 17.47 9.73 12.08
CA ARG A 171 17.37 8.31 11.75
C ARG A 171 16.83 7.53 12.95
N LEU A 172 15.82 6.71 12.72
CA LEU A 172 15.41 5.62 13.61
C LEU A 172 15.71 4.32 12.88
N HIS A 173 16.54 3.46 13.46
CA HIS A 173 17.00 2.23 12.82
C HIS A 173 17.05 1.06 13.80
N THR A 174 16.72 -0.12 13.30
CA THR A 174 17.09 -1.38 13.93
C THR A 174 17.79 -2.27 12.92
N SER A 175 18.86 -2.92 13.37
CA SER A 175 19.56 -3.96 12.60
C SER A 175 18.66 -5.14 12.22
N LEU A 176 17.60 -5.41 12.98
CA LEU A 176 16.64 -6.46 12.67
C LEU A 176 15.88 -6.11 11.38
N ALA A 177 16.08 -6.93 10.35
CA ALA A 177 15.58 -6.70 9.01
C ALA A 177 15.98 -5.34 8.40
N ASP A 178 17.07 -4.72 8.87
CA ASP A 178 17.55 -3.39 8.44
C ASP A 178 16.41 -2.36 8.32
N THR A 179 15.56 -2.28 9.34
CA THR A 179 14.37 -1.43 9.31
C THR A 179 14.73 -0.01 9.72
N ARG A 180 14.38 0.98 8.89
CA ARG A 180 14.70 2.40 9.11
C ARG A 180 13.59 3.35 8.74
N LEU A 181 13.46 4.42 9.54
CA LEU A 181 12.80 5.67 9.20
C LEU A 181 13.86 6.79 9.20
N GLU A 182 14.08 7.40 8.05
CA GLU A 182 15.05 8.49 7.88
C GLU A 182 14.35 9.76 7.39
N LEU A 183 14.72 10.91 7.94
CA LEU A 183 14.14 12.23 7.63
C LEU A 183 15.26 13.23 7.29
N GLY A 184 15.02 14.11 6.32
CA GLY A 184 15.93 15.19 5.95
C GLY A 184 16.95 14.79 4.88
N TYR A 185 18.23 14.99 5.14
CA TYR A 185 19.33 14.69 4.22
C TYR A 185 19.75 13.22 4.31
N LEU A 186 19.30 12.38 3.38
CA LEU A 186 19.47 10.93 3.45
C LEU A 186 20.86 10.54 2.97
N VAL A 187 21.73 10.05 3.85
CA VAL A 187 23.07 9.53 3.47
C VAL A 187 23.22 8.07 3.88
N GLN A 188 24.11 7.35 3.19
CA GLN A 188 24.57 6.05 3.68
C GLN A 188 25.18 6.23 5.08
N HIS A 189 24.90 5.32 5.99
CA HIS A 189 25.36 5.39 7.37
C HIS A 189 25.79 4.01 7.86
N SER A 190 26.90 3.95 8.58
CA SER A 190 27.44 2.74 9.21
C SER A 190 28.06 3.10 10.54
N ASP A 191 27.32 2.93 11.64
CA ASP A 191 27.71 3.26 13.02
C ASP A 191 28.34 4.65 13.19
N THR A 192 29.66 4.77 13.08
CA THR A 192 30.42 6.03 13.22
C THR A 192 30.67 6.73 11.88
N ALA A 193 30.30 6.11 10.76
CA ALA A 193 30.63 6.60 9.42
C ALA A 193 29.41 7.17 8.68
N ARG A 194 29.56 8.39 8.18
CA ARG A 194 28.74 9.05 7.16
C ARG A 194 29.29 8.71 5.77
N GLY A 195 28.42 8.31 4.86
CA GLY A 195 28.73 7.95 3.47
C GLY A 195 28.08 8.88 2.45
N ALA A 196 27.86 8.36 1.23
CA ALA A 196 27.33 9.12 0.11
C ALA A 196 25.86 9.55 0.30
N LEU A 197 25.48 10.65 -0.35
CA LEU A 197 24.10 11.10 -0.48
C LEU A 197 23.25 10.05 -1.22
N ARG A 198 22.12 9.70 -0.62
CA ARG A 198 21.08 8.81 -1.17
C ARG A 198 19.85 9.60 -1.63
N GLY A 199 19.58 10.77 -1.06
CA GLY A 199 18.47 11.64 -1.44
C GLY A 199 18.09 12.66 -0.36
N GLN A 200 16.93 13.28 -0.54
CA GLN A 200 16.34 14.22 0.42
C GLN A 200 14.85 13.93 0.57
N GLY A 201 14.33 14.03 1.79
CA GLY A 201 12.90 13.83 2.07
C GLY A 201 12.70 12.91 3.27
N PHE A 202 11.87 11.89 3.11
CA PHE A 202 11.75 10.81 4.08
C PHE A 202 11.92 9.45 3.40
N GLU A 203 12.45 8.47 4.13
CA GLU A 203 12.50 7.07 3.69
C GLU A 203 12.01 6.17 4.83
N LEU A 204 11.05 5.31 4.54
CA LEU A 204 10.72 4.14 5.34
C LEU A 204 11.16 2.90 4.56
N ALA A 205 12.13 2.15 5.08
CA ALA A 205 12.68 0.98 4.41
C ALA A 205 12.84 -0.19 5.39
N SER A 206 12.67 -1.41 4.88
CA SER A 206 12.91 -2.66 5.61
C SER A 206 13.23 -3.77 4.60
N GLN A 207 14.05 -4.73 5.02
CA GLN A 207 14.22 -6.02 4.34
C GLN A 207 13.14 -7.04 4.76
N GLY A 208 12.29 -6.68 5.73
CA GLY A 208 11.14 -7.44 6.16
C GLY A 208 9.84 -6.97 5.51
N TRP A 209 8.69 -7.33 6.11
CA TRP A 209 7.37 -6.91 5.63
C TRP A 209 7.06 -5.47 6.02
N GLY A 210 6.54 -4.69 5.06
CA GLY A 210 5.91 -3.40 5.32
C GLY A 210 4.40 -3.53 5.42
N ASN A 211 3.79 -2.93 6.44
CA ASN A 211 2.34 -2.92 6.61
C ASN A 211 1.87 -1.56 7.13
N VAL A 212 0.98 -0.90 6.38
CA VAL A 212 0.42 0.42 6.71
C VAL A 212 -1.08 0.27 6.89
N HIS A 213 -1.55 0.48 8.13
CA HIS A 213 -2.97 0.41 8.47
C HIS A 213 -3.52 1.80 8.81
N ALA A 214 -4.58 2.20 8.12
CA ALA A 214 -5.32 3.41 8.42
C ALA A 214 -6.83 3.12 8.39
N ALA A 215 -7.40 2.82 9.56
CA ALA A 215 -8.80 2.39 9.70
C ALA A 215 -9.82 3.45 9.23
N GLN A 216 -9.42 4.72 9.17
CA GLN A 216 -10.23 5.83 8.67
C GLN A 216 -9.90 6.22 7.22
N GLY A 217 -8.94 5.53 6.60
CA GLY A 217 -8.48 5.74 5.23
C GLY A 217 -7.07 6.33 5.11
N LEU A 218 -6.53 6.32 3.89
CA LEU A 218 -5.17 6.69 3.55
C LEU A 218 -5.17 7.61 2.31
N LEU A 219 -4.47 8.74 2.41
CA LEU A 219 -4.17 9.64 1.28
C LEU A 219 -2.72 9.42 0.86
N LEU A 220 -2.51 9.11 -0.42
CA LEU A 220 -1.20 9.07 -1.07
C LEU A 220 -1.17 10.21 -2.08
N SER A 221 -0.37 11.24 -1.81
CA SER A 221 -0.36 12.50 -2.56
C SER A 221 1.05 12.96 -2.86
N SER A 222 1.26 13.47 -4.08
CA SER A 222 2.43 14.26 -4.46
C SER A 222 2.11 15.75 -4.62
N SER A 223 0.90 16.19 -4.26
CA SER A 223 0.53 17.60 -4.24
C SER A 223 1.20 18.32 -3.07
N ALA A 224 1.85 19.44 -3.36
CA ALA A 224 2.66 20.15 -2.38
C ALA A 224 1.81 20.81 -1.28
N ARG A 225 2.18 20.59 -0.01
CA ARG A 225 1.64 21.29 1.17
C ARG A 225 2.77 22.06 1.86
N GLY A 226 2.98 23.30 1.43
CA GLY A 226 4.05 24.16 1.95
C GLY A 226 3.97 24.33 3.46
N GLN A 227 5.08 24.11 4.16
CA GLN A 227 5.23 24.27 5.62
C GLN A 227 4.20 23.50 6.47
N GLY A 228 3.51 22.50 5.92
CA GLY A 228 2.39 21.84 6.61
C GLY A 228 1.24 22.81 6.95
N ALA A 229 1.06 23.88 6.17
CA ALA A 229 0.06 24.90 6.41
C ALA A 229 -1.39 24.45 6.09
N SER A 230 -1.55 23.36 5.33
CA SER A 230 -2.86 22.76 5.07
C SER A 230 -3.25 21.76 6.15
N THR A 231 -4.49 21.29 6.10
CA THR A 231 -4.92 20.14 6.87
C THR A 231 -4.28 18.86 6.33
N ALA A 232 -4.17 17.84 7.19
CA ALA A 232 -3.52 16.57 6.86
C ALA A 232 -4.22 15.77 5.74
N LEU A 233 -5.52 16.00 5.52
CA LEU A 233 -6.31 15.39 4.46
C LEU A 233 -6.87 16.44 3.51
N ASP A 234 -6.15 17.54 3.29
CA ASP A 234 -6.51 18.49 2.22
C ASP A 234 -6.45 17.78 0.87
N VAL A 235 -7.60 17.69 0.20
CA VAL A 235 -7.82 16.94 -1.05
C VAL A 235 -8.49 17.81 -2.13
N ALA A 236 -8.29 19.13 -2.09
CA ALA A 236 -8.91 20.07 -3.02
C ALA A 236 -8.67 19.71 -4.50
N GLU A 237 -7.44 19.32 -4.84
CA GLU A 237 -7.05 18.91 -6.19
C GLU A 237 -7.77 17.63 -6.62
N ALA A 238 -7.83 16.62 -5.75
CA ALA A 238 -8.54 15.37 -6.03
C ALA A 238 -10.05 15.58 -6.20
N VAL A 239 -10.66 16.45 -5.38
CA VAL A 239 -12.07 16.83 -5.53
C VAL A 239 -12.32 17.49 -6.89
N ALA A 240 -11.45 18.40 -7.32
CA ALA A 240 -11.54 19.04 -8.64
C ALA A 240 -11.39 18.03 -9.80
N GLN A 241 -10.46 17.08 -9.68
CA GLN A 241 -10.26 15.99 -10.65
C GLN A 241 -11.50 15.09 -10.75
N LEU A 242 -12.10 14.71 -9.62
CA LEU A 242 -13.33 13.90 -9.59
C LEU A 242 -14.54 14.64 -10.17
N HIS A 243 -14.64 15.96 -9.99
CA HIS A 243 -15.62 16.77 -10.72
C HIS A 243 -15.41 16.73 -12.24
N GLY A 244 -14.15 16.72 -12.69
CA GLY A 244 -13.80 16.49 -14.09
C GLY A 244 -14.30 15.12 -14.58
N ALA A 245 -13.99 14.05 -13.86
CA ALA A 245 -14.39 12.68 -14.20
C ALA A 245 -15.92 12.53 -14.24
N GLN A 246 -16.65 13.09 -13.28
CA GLN A 246 -18.12 13.05 -13.25
C GLN A 246 -18.75 13.72 -14.45
N ARG A 247 -18.30 14.94 -14.80
CA ARG A 247 -18.82 15.66 -15.97
C ARG A 247 -18.61 14.86 -17.25
N THR A 248 -17.43 14.25 -17.42
CA THR A 248 -17.14 13.39 -18.57
C THR A 248 -18.05 12.17 -18.61
N ALA A 249 -18.19 11.43 -17.50
CA ALA A 249 -19.03 10.25 -17.43
C ALA A 249 -20.52 10.56 -17.67
N GLN A 250 -21.03 11.67 -17.12
CA GLN A 250 -22.42 12.11 -17.32
C GLN A 250 -22.70 12.50 -18.78
N ALA A 251 -21.79 13.26 -19.41
CA ALA A 251 -21.95 13.66 -20.81
C ALA A 251 -21.96 12.44 -21.76
N LEU A 252 -21.09 11.46 -21.51
CA LEU A 252 -21.06 10.20 -22.27
C LEU A 252 -22.31 9.36 -22.02
N HIS A 253 -22.75 9.21 -20.76
CA HIS A 253 -23.99 8.51 -20.42
C HIS A 253 -25.21 9.10 -21.13
N ALA A 254 -25.34 10.44 -21.15
CA ALA A 254 -26.43 11.11 -21.86
C ALA A 254 -26.37 10.86 -23.38
N THR A 255 -25.17 10.90 -23.97
CA THR A 255 -24.97 10.63 -25.41
C THR A 255 -25.35 9.19 -25.76
N LEU A 256 -24.91 8.20 -24.97
CA LEU A 256 -25.23 6.78 -25.18
C LEU A 256 -26.75 6.56 -25.15
N THR A 257 -27.41 7.12 -24.13
CA THR A 257 -28.87 7.01 -23.96
C THR A 257 -29.62 7.62 -25.15
N GLN A 258 -29.17 8.77 -25.65
CA GLN A 258 -29.75 9.41 -26.84
C GLN A 258 -29.59 8.55 -28.11
N GLN A 259 -28.48 7.84 -28.23
CA GLN A 259 -28.17 6.95 -29.36
C GLN A 259 -28.69 5.53 -29.16
N GLN A 260 -29.56 5.30 -28.16
CA GLN A 260 -30.12 3.99 -27.82
C GLN A 260 -29.05 2.93 -27.51
N VAL A 261 -27.86 3.35 -27.08
CA VAL A 261 -26.81 2.49 -26.53
C VAL A 261 -26.98 2.43 -25.01
N PRO A 262 -26.86 1.25 -24.36
CA PRO A 262 -26.88 1.16 -22.90
C PRO A 262 -25.93 2.17 -22.24
N GLY A 263 -26.43 2.87 -21.22
CA GLY A 263 -25.70 3.91 -20.53
C GLY A 263 -24.64 3.38 -19.55
N LEU A 264 -23.85 4.30 -19.00
CA LEU A 264 -22.85 4.00 -17.97
C LEU A 264 -23.48 3.89 -16.57
N ASP A 265 -24.21 2.82 -16.25
CA ASP A 265 -25.01 2.71 -15.01
C ASP A 265 -24.20 2.91 -13.71
N ALA A 266 -22.92 2.56 -13.72
CA ALA A 266 -22.07 2.69 -12.54
C ALA A 266 -21.59 4.13 -12.28
N HIS A 267 -21.73 5.07 -13.22
CA HIS A 267 -21.15 6.43 -13.11
C HIS A 267 -21.46 7.19 -11.80
N PRO A 268 -22.58 6.95 -11.06
CA PRO A 268 -22.79 7.57 -9.75
C PRO A 268 -21.75 7.19 -8.69
N SER A 269 -20.96 6.12 -8.85
CA SER A 269 -19.91 5.75 -7.89
C SER A 269 -18.81 6.83 -7.78
N VAL A 270 -18.52 7.56 -8.85
CA VAL A 270 -17.57 8.69 -8.83
C VAL A 270 -18.15 9.86 -8.01
N THR A 271 -19.46 10.09 -8.11
CA THR A 271 -20.21 11.06 -7.29
C THR A 271 -20.12 10.73 -5.81
N GLN A 272 -20.39 9.48 -5.45
CA GLN A 272 -20.30 9.00 -4.07
C GLN A 272 -18.88 9.11 -3.50
N LEU A 273 -17.85 8.77 -4.29
CA LEU A 273 -16.46 8.91 -3.85
C LEU A 273 -16.10 10.37 -3.57
N ARG A 274 -16.43 11.29 -4.49
CA ARG A 274 -16.19 12.73 -4.31
C ARG A 274 -16.87 13.24 -3.05
N GLU A 275 -18.16 12.98 -2.88
CA GLU A 275 -18.92 13.48 -1.72
C GLU A 275 -18.38 12.96 -0.38
N ALA A 276 -17.83 11.74 -0.38
CA ALA A 276 -17.23 11.14 0.81
C ALA A 276 -15.88 11.78 1.21
N ILE A 277 -15.21 12.50 0.31
CA ILE A 277 -13.91 13.15 0.59
C ILE A 277 -13.99 14.68 0.59
N ASP A 278 -15.05 15.25 0.00
CA ASP A 278 -15.24 16.69 -0.10
C ASP A 278 -15.73 17.29 1.24
N PRO A 279 -14.97 18.23 1.85
CA PRO A 279 -15.38 18.89 3.10
C PRO A 279 -16.66 19.72 2.98
N GLN A 280 -17.04 20.16 1.78
CA GLN A 280 -18.33 20.82 1.55
C GLN A 280 -19.51 19.83 1.61
N ALA A 281 -19.24 18.54 1.42
CA ALA A 281 -20.20 17.45 1.54
C ALA A 281 -19.98 16.66 2.84
N GLN A 282 -19.61 15.38 2.74
CA GLN A 282 -19.49 14.44 3.87
C GLN A 282 -18.06 14.33 4.42
N GLY A 283 -17.07 14.81 3.65
CA GLY A 283 -15.63 14.70 3.95
C GLY A 283 -15.11 15.65 5.02
N LYS A 284 -15.86 15.82 6.11
CA LYS A 284 -15.54 16.76 7.20
C LYS A 284 -15.79 16.18 8.58
N TYR A 285 -15.02 16.64 9.55
CA TYR A 285 -15.36 16.43 10.96
C TYR A 285 -16.68 17.15 11.28
N THR A 286 -17.61 16.43 11.90
CA THR A 286 -18.91 16.96 12.36
C THR A 286 -18.96 17.20 13.86
N ALA A 287 -17.96 16.71 14.61
CA ALA A 287 -17.84 16.83 16.05
C ALA A 287 -16.44 17.32 16.43
N ALA A 288 -16.30 17.78 17.67
CA ALA A 288 -15.02 18.16 18.24
C ALA A 288 -14.04 16.97 18.29
N VAL A 289 -12.76 17.23 18.03
CA VAL A 289 -11.69 16.24 18.09
C VAL A 289 -10.87 16.51 19.35
N GLY A 290 -10.82 15.54 20.28
CA GLY A 290 -10.12 15.72 21.56
C GLY A 290 -10.64 16.90 22.40
N GLY A 291 -11.93 17.24 22.26
CA GLY A 291 -12.54 18.39 22.94
C GLY A 291 -12.28 19.75 22.28
N GLN A 292 -11.61 19.78 21.12
CA GLN A 292 -11.32 21.00 20.35
C GLN A 292 -12.20 21.09 19.10
N ALA A 293 -12.57 22.30 18.69
CA ALA A 293 -13.32 22.52 17.45
C ALA A 293 -12.52 22.02 16.24
N ALA A 294 -13.17 21.31 15.32
CA ALA A 294 -12.54 20.75 14.13
C ALA A 294 -12.70 21.69 12.92
N THR A 295 -12.31 22.95 13.10
CA THR A 295 -12.34 23.97 12.06
C THR A 295 -10.94 24.48 11.75
N LYS A 296 -10.74 24.91 10.51
CA LYS A 296 -9.47 25.50 10.07
C LYS A 296 -9.30 26.86 10.77
N PRO A 297 -8.08 27.20 11.21
CA PRO A 297 -7.76 28.54 11.70
C PRO A 297 -8.19 29.63 10.71
N ALA A 298 -8.73 30.73 11.20
CA ALA A 298 -8.94 31.96 10.43
C ALA A 298 -7.89 33.01 10.83
N ASP A 299 -7.44 33.83 9.88
CA ASP A 299 -6.42 34.89 9.99
C ASP A 299 -5.90 35.21 11.42
N GLY A 300 -4.82 34.54 11.82
CA GLY A 300 -4.09 34.79 13.08
C GLY A 300 -4.76 34.27 14.37
N GLY A 301 -5.96 33.68 14.27
CA GLY A 301 -6.68 33.04 15.37
C GLY A 301 -6.62 31.52 15.33
N ARG A 302 -6.96 30.86 16.44
CA ARG A 302 -7.07 29.39 16.52
C ARG A 302 -8.40 28.86 15.97
N ASP A 303 -9.44 29.68 16.02
CA ASP A 303 -10.80 29.28 15.68
C ASP A 303 -11.22 29.89 14.34
N GLY A 304 -11.72 29.06 13.42
CA GLY A 304 -12.36 29.52 12.20
C GLY A 304 -13.69 28.78 11.93
N GLN A 305 -14.27 29.02 10.75
CA GLN A 305 -15.57 28.44 10.35
C GLN A 305 -15.46 27.34 9.29
N ALA A 306 -14.34 27.30 8.56
CA ALA A 306 -14.15 26.29 7.52
C ALA A 306 -13.90 24.91 8.17
N PRO A 307 -14.57 23.84 7.73
CA PRO A 307 -14.36 22.51 8.30
C PRO A 307 -12.99 21.95 7.96
N VAL A 308 -12.43 21.13 8.85
CA VAL A 308 -11.25 20.31 8.57
C VAL A 308 -11.67 19.04 7.82
N GLU A 309 -10.91 18.70 6.79
CA GLU A 309 -11.10 17.53 5.94
C GLU A 309 -10.92 16.22 6.71
N ARG A 310 -11.77 15.24 6.37
CA ARG A 310 -11.56 13.82 6.66
C ARG A 310 -12.23 12.98 5.59
N PHE A 311 -11.93 11.69 5.52
CA PHE A 311 -12.79 10.79 4.77
C PHE A 311 -14.04 10.42 5.58
N ALA A 312 -15.19 10.42 4.90
CA ALA A 312 -16.47 10.01 5.50
C ALA A 312 -16.46 8.51 5.86
N GLN A 313 -15.69 7.71 5.12
CA GLN A 313 -15.56 6.26 5.23
C GLN A 313 -14.09 5.87 4.99
N ALA A 314 -13.70 4.64 5.32
CA ALA A 314 -12.36 4.15 5.01
C ALA A 314 -12.13 4.12 3.49
N ARG A 315 -11.25 4.99 2.99
CA ARG A 315 -10.88 5.12 1.57
C ARG A 315 -9.38 5.12 1.40
N LEU A 316 -8.89 4.57 0.30
CA LEU A 316 -7.55 4.82 -0.21
C LEU A 316 -7.69 5.78 -1.40
N LEU A 317 -7.11 6.97 -1.28
CA LEU A 317 -7.09 7.96 -2.35
C LEU A 317 -5.64 8.21 -2.76
N GLY A 318 -5.34 7.94 -4.03
CA GLY A 318 -4.07 8.29 -4.67
C GLY A 318 -4.27 9.45 -5.63
N GLU A 319 -3.49 10.50 -5.50
CA GLU A 319 -3.54 11.65 -6.41
C GLU A 319 -2.13 12.22 -6.69
N SER A 320 -1.98 12.81 -7.88
CA SER A 320 -0.76 13.45 -8.33
C SER A 320 -1.12 14.59 -9.28
N PRO A 321 -0.40 15.73 -9.27
CA PRO A 321 -0.62 16.82 -10.21
C PRO A 321 -0.09 16.55 -11.62
N ASP A 322 0.74 15.50 -11.80
CA ASP A 322 1.44 15.23 -13.06
C ASP A 322 1.18 13.81 -13.58
N HIS A 323 1.92 12.81 -13.06
CA HIS A 323 1.79 11.42 -13.48
C HIS A 323 1.59 10.47 -12.30
N ILE A 324 0.89 9.36 -12.55
CA ILE A 324 0.80 8.18 -11.69
C ILE A 324 1.15 6.97 -12.54
N ALA A 325 2.09 6.15 -12.08
CA ALA A 325 2.51 4.93 -12.77
C ALA A 325 2.36 3.71 -11.86
N TRP A 326 1.84 2.62 -12.42
CA TRP A 326 1.74 1.31 -11.79
C TRP A 326 2.51 0.31 -12.66
N THR A 327 3.65 -0.17 -12.19
CA THR A 327 4.57 -1.00 -12.99
C THR A 327 4.95 -2.27 -12.24
N THR A 328 5.12 -3.37 -12.98
CA THR A 328 5.59 -4.66 -12.46
C THR A 328 6.16 -5.48 -13.61
N PRO A 329 7.26 -6.23 -13.41
CA PRO A 329 7.80 -7.12 -14.43
C PRO A 329 6.97 -8.41 -14.61
N ALA A 330 6.04 -8.69 -13.69
CA ALA A 330 5.24 -9.90 -13.69
C ALA A 330 3.78 -9.59 -14.05
N SER A 331 2.87 -9.58 -13.07
CA SER A 331 1.44 -9.44 -13.30
C SER A 331 0.85 -8.34 -12.41
N ALA A 332 -0.13 -7.62 -12.95
CA ALA A 332 -0.96 -6.65 -12.23
C ALA A 332 -2.44 -7.05 -12.33
N VAL A 333 -3.22 -6.82 -11.27
CA VAL A 333 -4.64 -7.16 -11.21
C VAL A 333 -5.41 -5.96 -10.67
N ALA A 334 -6.50 -5.60 -11.35
CA ALA A 334 -7.50 -4.64 -10.86
C ALA A 334 -8.85 -5.36 -10.75
N TYR A 335 -9.43 -5.37 -9.55
CA TYR A 335 -10.69 -6.04 -9.26
C TYR A 335 -11.58 -5.14 -8.39
N ALA A 336 -12.87 -5.13 -8.70
CA ALA A 336 -13.90 -4.51 -7.87
C ALA A 336 -15.11 -5.43 -7.80
N GLY A 337 -15.63 -5.66 -6.59
CA GLY A 337 -16.82 -6.51 -6.40
C GLY A 337 -18.15 -5.88 -6.86
N GLN A 338 -18.13 -4.60 -7.23
CA GLN A 338 -19.32 -3.86 -7.70
C GLN A 338 -19.06 -3.24 -9.09
N ALA A 339 -18.17 -2.24 -9.16
CA ALA A 339 -17.86 -1.56 -10.41
C ALA A 339 -16.39 -1.10 -10.45
N LEU A 340 -15.75 -1.27 -11.61
CA LEU A 340 -14.46 -0.71 -11.94
C LEU A 340 -14.67 0.33 -13.05
N GLN A 341 -14.23 1.56 -12.84
CA GLN A 341 -14.36 2.64 -13.81
C GLN A 341 -13.03 3.25 -14.16
N LEU A 342 -12.77 3.36 -15.46
CA LEU A 342 -11.66 4.12 -16.03
C LEU A 342 -12.26 5.26 -16.82
N THR A 343 -12.10 6.49 -16.33
CA THR A 343 -12.54 7.71 -17.03
C THR A 343 -11.31 8.46 -17.52
N VAL A 344 -11.25 8.71 -18.83
CA VAL A 344 -10.17 9.46 -19.48
C VAL A 344 -10.81 10.61 -20.26
N GLN A 345 -10.29 11.83 -20.11
CA GLN A 345 -10.84 13.01 -20.78
C GLN A 345 -10.33 13.21 -22.20
N GLN A 346 -9.13 12.68 -22.49
CA GLN A 346 -8.49 12.71 -23.79
C GLN A 346 -8.41 11.29 -24.34
N ASP A 347 -7.22 10.72 -24.48
CA ASP A 347 -7.00 9.47 -25.18
C ASP A 347 -6.81 8.29 -24.23
N ALA A 348 -7.61 7.23 -24.41
CA ALA A 348 -7.41 5.94 -23.78
C ALA A 348 -6.69 4.99 -24.75
N GLN A 349 -5.52 4.48 -24.37
CA GLN A 349 -4.76 3.50 -25.16
C GLN A 349 -4.70 2.17 -24.41
N LEU A 350 -5.20 1.11 -25.06
CA LEU A 350 -5.16 -0.26 -24.56
C LEU A 350 -4.33 -1.10 -25.52
N SER A 351 -3.16 -1.51 -25.07
CA SER A 351 -2.18 -2.24 -25.88
C SER A 351 -1.78 -3.53 -25.19
N ALA A 352 -1.77 -4.63 -25.94
CA ALA A 352 -1.28 -5.93 -25.49
C ALA A 352 -0.26 -6.47 -26.49
N GLY A 353 0.89 -6.91 -26.02
CA GLY A 353 1.92 -7.50 -26.89
C GLY A 353 1.53 -8.87 -27.47
N GLN A 354 0.45 -9.48 -26.97
CA GLN A 354 -0.07 -10.77 -27.42
C GLN A 354 -1.58 -10.70 -27.61
N THR A 355 -2.37 -10.77 -26.54
CA THR A 355 -3.84 -10.88 -26.61
C THR A 355 -4.51 -9.75 -25.86
N LEU A 356 -5.47 -9.10 -26.52
CA LEU A 356 -6.44 -8.22 -25.87
C LEU A 356 -7.82 -8.91 -25.90
N SER A 357 -8.42 -9.14 -24.74
CA SER A 357 -9.73 -9.78 -24.61
C SER A 357 -10.69 -8.89 -23.82
N ALA A 358 -11.94 -8.80 -24.28
CA ALA A 358 -13.02 -8.11 -23.61
C ALA A 358 -14.24 -9.03 -23.56
N VAL A 359 -14.64 -9.43 -22.36
CA VAL A 359 -15.74 -10.38 -22.12
C VAL A 359 -16.71 -9.77 -21.12
N SER A 360 -18.01 -9.84 -21.40
CA SER A 360 -19.07 -9.36 -20.52
C SER A 360 -20.10 -10.47 -20.28
N GLY A 361 -20.70 -10.48 -19.08
CA GLY A 361 -21.76 -11.45 -18.73
C GLY A 361 -23.17 -10.99 -19.08
N GLN A 362 -23.32 -9.76 -19.58
CA GLN A 362 -24.60 -9.16 -19.95
C GLN A 362 -24.47 -8.49 -21.33
N HIS A 363 -24.06 -7.23 -21.38
CA HIS A 363 -23.91 -6.49 -22.63
C HIS A 363 -22.49 -5.94 -22.81
N THR A 364 -22.10 -5.76 -24.08
CA THR A 364 -20.90 -5.01 -24.48
C THR A 364 -21.33 -3.96 -25.50
N ALA A 365 -20.89 -2.71 -25.32
CA ALA A 365 -21.12 -1.64 -26.27
C ALA A 365 -19.78 -1.03 -26.72
N LEU A 366 -19.63 -0.83 -28.03
CA LEU A 366 -18.53 -0.07 -28.62
C LEU A 366 -19.12 1.11 -29.39
N PHE A 367 -18.86 2.32 -28.93
CA PHE A 367 -19.50 3.53 -29.44
C PHE A 367 -18.46 4.63 -29.68
N ALA A 368 -18.56 5.30 -30.83
CA ALA A 368 -17.76 6.48 -31.15
C ALA A 368 -18.69 7.61 -31.60
N GLN A 369 -18.66 8.74 -30.90
CA GLN A 369 -19.59 9.86 -31.17
C GLN A 369 -19.27 10.62 -32.46
N ARG A 370 -17.99 10.79 -32.78
CA ARG A 370 -17.51 11.63 -33.90
C ARG A 370 -16.54 10.91 -34.83
N GLY A 371 -15.75 9.98 -34.30
CA GLY A 371 -14.72 9.26 -35.05
C GLY A 371 -15.22 7.94 -35.64
N PRO A 372 -14.48 7.37 -36.61
CA PRO A 372 -14.80 6.06 -37.15
C PRO A 372 -14.47 4.95 -36.16
N ILE A 373 -15.16 3.82 -36.27
CA ILE A 373 -14.74 2.55 -35.69
C ILE A 373 -14.02 1.75 -36.79
N LYS A 374 -12.82 1.25 -36.48
CA LYS A 374 -12.05 0.36 -37.38
C LYS A 374 -11.79 -0.97 -36.69
N LEU A 375 -12.22 -2.07 -37.32
CA LEU A 375 -11.98 -3.44 -36.88
C LEU A 375 -11.18 -4.14 -37.98
N ILE A 376 -9.89 -4.38 -37.72
CA ILE A 376 -8.95 -4.89 -38.73
C ILE A 376 -8.17 -6.05 -38.11
N ALA A 377 -8.23 -7.22 -38.74
CA ALA A 377 -7.26 -8.29 -38.53
C ALA A 377 -6.23 -8.21 -39.67
N ALA A 378 -4.98 -7.85 -39.35
CA ALA A 378 -3.91 -7.80 -40.36
C ALA A 378 -3.58 -9.19 -40.92
N ALA A 379 -3.73 -10.22 -40.08
CA ALA A 379 -3.66 -11.62 -40.47
C ALA A 379 -4.72 -12.40 -39.68
N GLY A 380 -5.24 -13.47 -40.29
CA GLY A 380 -6.30 -14.30 -39.71
C GLY A 380 -7.72 -13.77 -39.99
N PRO A 381 -8.75 -14.56 -39.66
CA PRO A 381 -10.13 -14.25 -39.97
C PRO A 381 -10.74 -13.24 -38.99
N VAL A 382 -11.76 -12.52 -39.46
CA VAL A 382 -12.70 -11.77 -38.62
C VAL A 382 -14.04 -12.50 -38.67
N SER A 383 -14.65 -12.78 -37.51
CA SER A 383 -15.97 -13.40 -37.41
C SER A 383 -16.91 -12.57 -36.54
N LEU A 384 -18.12 -12.35 -37.04
CA LEU A 384 -19.24 -11.75 -36.30
C LEU A 384 -20.37 -12.77 -36.27
N GLN A 385 -20.89 -13.10 -35.07
CA GLN A 385 -21.89 -14.16 -34.90
C GLN A 385 -22.94 -13.73 -33.87
N ALA A 386 -24.20 -14.03 -34.16
CA ALA A 386 -25.31 -13.95 -33.22
C ALA A 386 -26.04 -15.29 -33.22
N HIS A 387 -26.05 -16.00 -32.09
CA HIS A 387 -26.56 -17.38 -32.01
C HIS A 387 -28.05 -17.45 -31.70
N THR A 388 -28.52 -16.61 -30.79
CA THR A 388 -29.91 -16.60 -30.30
C THR A 388 -30.66 -15.32 -30.68
N GLY A 389 -30.00 -14.39 -31.35
CA GLY A 389 -30.53 -13.09 -31.73
C GLY A 389 -30.18 -12.74 -33.17
N ALA A 390 -30.76 -11.64 -33.66
CA ALA A 390 -30.46 -11.13 -34.99
C ALA A 390 -29.04 -10.52 -35.06
N LEU A 391 -28.40 -10.69 -36.21
CA LEU A 391 -27.23 -9.89 -36.58
C LEU A 391 -27.70 -8.79 -37.54
N GLU A 392 -27.60 -7.53 -37.11
CA GLU A 392 -28.00 -6.36 -37.90
C GLU A 392 -26.77 -5.53 -38.32
N LEU A 393 -26.71 -5.19 -39.61
CA LEU A 393 -25.70 -4.30 -40.19
C LEU A 393 -26.42 -3.16 -40.91
N LEU A 394 -26.39 -1.96 -40.31
CA LEU A 394 -27.13 -0.79 -40.80
C LEU A 394 -26.15 0.32 -41.20
N ALA A 395 -26.45 1.02 -42.30
CA ALA A 395 -25.75 2.23 -42.71
C ALA A 395 -26.71 3.18 -43.42
N ASP A 396 -26.70 4.46 -43.04
CA ASP A 396 -27.54 5.50 -43.66
C ASP A 396 -27.14 5.83 -45.10
N GLN A 397 -25.89 5.54 -45.45
CA GLN A 397 -25.35 5.79 -46.79
C GLN A 397 -25.26 4.48 -47.58
N ALA A 398 -24.14 3.78 -47.47
CA ALA A 398 -23.87 2.60 -48.25
C ALA A 398 -23.30 1.48 -47.39
N VAL A 399 -23.67 0.25 -47.75
CA VAL A 399 -23.02 -0.97 -47.28
C VAL A 399 -22.32 -1.61 -48.48
N THR A 400 -21.00 -1.81 -48.36
CA THR A 400 -20.18 -2.46 -49.39
C THR A 400 -19.63 -3.77 -48.84
N VAL A 401 -19.92 -4.87 -49.53
CA VAL A 401 -19.38 -6.20 -49.21
C VAL A 401 -18.55 -6.67 -50.40
N THR A 402 -17.24 -6.86 -50.17
CA THR A 402 -16.30 -7.22 -51.23
C THR A 402 -15.42 -8.38 -50.78
N ALA A 403 -15.35 -9.43 -51.59
CA ALA A 403 -14.30 -10.43 -51.55
C ALA A 403 -13.41 -10.26 -52.78
N THR A 404 -12.14 -9.90 -52.59
CA THR A 404 -11.23 -9.54 -53.69
C THR A 404 -10.57 -10.72 -54.39
N ASP A 405 -10.59 -11.90 -53.77
CA ASP A 405 -9.88 -13.08 -54.25
C ASP A 405 -10.83 -14.23 -54.63
N THR A 406 -11.63 -14.70 -53.68
CA THR A 406 -12.37 -15.96 -53.84
C THR A 406 -13.86 -15.76 -54.15
N ARG A 407 -14.71 -15.53 -53.15
CA ARG A 407 -16.17 -15.51 -53.30
C ARG A 407 -16.92 -14.83 -52.16
N ILE A 408 -18.20 -14.53 -52.39
CA ILE A 408 -19.17 -14.11 -51.38
C ILE A 408 -20.27 -15.19 -51.33
N ASP A 409 -20.46 -15.81 -50.17
CA ASP A 409 -21.53 -16.78 -49.94
C ASP A 409 -22.64 -16.13 -49.09
N VAL A 410 -23.88 -16.14 -49.59
CA VAL A 410 -25.08 -15.73 -48.84
C VAL A 410 -25.98 -16.95 -48.70
N LEU A 411 -26.08 -17.49 -47.49
CA LEU A 411 -26.76 -18.74 -47.20
C LEU A 411 -27.85 -18.51 -46.16
N ALA A 412 -29.03 -19.09 -46.36
CA ALA A 412 -30.10 -19.11 -45.39
C ALA A 412 -30.86 -20.44 -45.47
N GLN A 413 -31.34 -20.94 -44.33
CA GLN A 413 -32.13 -22.19 -44.29
C GLN A 413 -33.55 -22.02 -44.84
N HIS A 414 -34.14 -20.83 -44.67
CA HIS A 414 -35.54 -20.59 -45.01
C HIS A 414 -35.70 -19.66 -46.22
N LYS A 415 -35.04 -18.49 -46.20
CA LYS A 415 -35.32 -17.43 -47.17
C LYS A 415 -34.16 -16.45 -47.33
N ILE A 416 -33.86 -16.08 -48.57
CA ILE A 416 -32.99 -14.94 -48.92
C ILE A 416 -33.84 -13.91 -49.67
N VAL A 417 -33.75 -12.64 -49.27
CA VAL A 417 -34.43 -11.52 -49.93
C VAL A 417 -33.43 -10.42 -50.26
N LEU A 418 -33.33 -10.08 -51.55
CA LEU A 418 -32.59 -8.91 -52.02
C LEU A 418 -33.62 -7.90 -52.55
N GLN A 419 -33.71 -6.72 -51.96
CA GLN A 419 -34.73 -5.74 -52.29
C GLN A 419 -34.17 -4.33 -52.44
N ALA A 420 -34.60 -3.63 -53.50
CA ALA A 420 -34.38 -2.21 -53.70
C ALA A 420 -35.69 -1.56 -54.16
N GLY A 421 -36.28 -0.70 -53.31
CA GLY A 421 -37.61 -0.14 -53.56
C GLY A 421 -38.68 -1.23 -53.70
N GLN A 422 -39.38 -1.24 -54.84
CA GLN A 422 -40.39 -2.27 -55.18
C GLN A 422 -39.83 -3.45 -55.99
N THR A 423 -38.53 -3.47 -56.30
CA THR A 423 -37.88 -4.59 -57.00
C THR A 423 -37.30 -5.56 -55.99
N ARG A 424 -37.57 -6.86 -56.16
CA ARG A 424 -37.15 -7.92 -55.25
C ARG A 424 -36.72 -9.19 -55.98
N ILE A 425 -35.66 -9.82 -55.47
CA ILE A 425 -35.28 -11.21 -55.76
C ILE A 425 -35.46 -12.00 -54.48
N THR A 426 -36.21 -13.11 -54.53
CA THR A 426 -36.46 -13.99 -53.39
C THR A 426 -36.05 -15.42 -53.72
N LEU A 427 -35.29 -16.05 -52.82
CA LEU A 427 -35.01 -17.49 -52.84
C LEU A 427 -35.67 -18.11 -51.61
N GLU A 428 -36.58 -19.06 -51.82
CA GLU A 428 -37.37 -19.68 -50.74
C GLU A 428 -37.76 -21.10 -51.14
N GLY A 429 -37.44 -22.10 -50.30
CA GLY A 429 -37.63 -23.50 -50.64
C GLY A 429 -36.84 -23.90 -51.89
N GLY A 430 -37.54 -24.36 -52.94
CA GLY A 430 -36.96 -24.68 -54.25
C GLY A 430 -37.13 -23.57 -55.30
N ASP A 431 -37.77 -22.46 -54.95
CA ASP A 431 -38.21 -21.44 -55.90
C ASP A 431 -37.30 -20.21 -55.92
N ILE A 432 -37.17 -19.62 -57.12
CA ILE A 432 -36.55 -18.30 -57.33
C ILE A 432 -37.62 -17.37 -57.91
N THR A 433 -37.91 -16.27 -57.22
CA THR A 433 -38.93 -15.29 -57.63
C THR A 433 -38.32 -13.93 -57.92
N PHE A 434 -38.54 -13.41 -59.13
CA PHE A 434 -38.21 -12.05 -59.54
C PHE A 434 -39.49 -11.21 -59.58
N ALA A 435 -39.61 -10.22 -58.70
CA ALA A 435 -40.76 -9.31 -58.66
C ALA A 435 -40.30 -7.87 -58.95
N CYS A 436 -40.76 -7.29 -60.05
CA CYS A 436 -40.54 -5.89 -60.38
C CYS A 436 -41.76 -5.31 -61.11
N PRO A 437 -42.31 -4.15 -60.68
CA PRO A 437 -43.42 -3.50 -61.37
C PRO A 437 -42.99 -2.84 -62.70
N GLY A 438 -41.69 -2.60 -62.86
CA GLY A 438 -41.11 -2.10 -64.10
C GLY A 438 -40.72 -3.20 -65.08
N GLN A 439 -39.77 -2.89 -65.95
CA GLN A 439 -39.28 -3.83 -66.96
C GLN A 439 -38.25 -4.80 -66.38
N PHE A 440 -38.52 -6.11 -66.47
CA PHE A 440 -37.51 -7.14 -66.28
C PHE A 440 -36.67 -7.30 -67.56
N THR A 441 -35.39 -6.92 -67.51
CA THR A 441 -34.49 -6.99 -68.68
C THR A 441 -33.40 -8.02 -68.44
N VAL A 442 -33.29 -9.00 -69.33
CA VAL A 442 -32.21 -10.00 -69.35
C VAL A 442 -31.40 -9.83 -70.63
N LYS A 443 -30.09 -9.62 -70.52
CA LYS A 443 -29.19 -9.45 -71.68
C LYS A 443 -28.22 -10.63 -71.75
N ALA A 444 -28.37 -11.50 -72.75
CA ALA A 444 -27.48 -12.64 -73.00
C ALA A 444 -27.37 -12.98 -74.49
N SER A 445 -26.33 -13.71 -74.90
CA SER A 445 -26.18 -14.22 -76.27
C SER A 445 -27.09 -15.42 -76.57
N MET A 446 -27.54 -16.16 -75.55
CA MET A 446 -28.53 -17.25 -75.63
C MET A 446 -29.34 -17.33 -74.34
N HIS A 447 -30.59 -17.81 -74.44
CA HIS A 447 -31.48 -18.10 -73.30
C HIS A 447 -31.97 -19.57 -73.35
N PRO A 448 -31.09 -20.56 -73.13
CA PRO A 448 -31.50 -21.96 -73.17
C PRO A 448 -32.33 -22.29 -71.93
N PHE A 449 -33.62 -22.59 -72.14
CA PHE A 449 -34.45 -23.26 -71.14
C PHE A 449 -34.35 -24.77 -71.40
N LEU A 450 -33.53 -25.46 -70.61
CA LEU A 450 -33.39 -26.92 -70.71
C LEU A 450 -34.69 -27.61 -70.27
N GLY A 451 -34.94 -28.81 -70.78
CA GLY A 451 -36.10 -29.62 -70.36
C GLY A 451 -36.08 -29.89 -68.86
N GLY A 452 -37.25 -29.92 -68.22
CA GLY A 452 -37.37 -30.12 -66.78
C GLY A 452 -36.80 -31.45 -66.31
N GLU A 453 -36.24 -31.46 -65.10
CA GLU A 453 -35.79 -32.69 -64.45
C GLU A 453 -36.99 -33.61 -64.19
N SER A 454 -36.94 -34.85 -64.70
CA SER A 454 -38.01 -35.83 -64.50
C SER A 454 -37.65 -36.75 -63.34
N GLY A 455 -38.25 -36.48 -62.18
CA GLY A 455 -38.29 -37.43 -61.07
C GLY A 455 -39.46 -38.41 -61.24
N SER A 456 -39.24 -39.69 -60.96
CA SER A 456 -40.31 -40.69 -60.94
C SER A 456 -41.38 -40.29 -59.93
N ALA A 457 -42.62 -40.10 -60.40
CA ALA A 457 -43.76 -39.90 -59.52
C ALA A 457 -43.93 -41.13 -58.61
N ALA A 458 -43.71 -40.96 -57.30
CA ALA A 458 -44.10 -41.97 -56.31
C ALA A 458 -45.62 -41.89 -56.14
N LEU A 459 -46.34 -42.67 -56.94
CA LEU A 459 -47.77 -42.90 -56.74
C LEU A 459 -47.97 -43.55 -55.36
N PRO A 460 -48.87 -43.03 -54.50
CA PRO A 460 -49.30 -43.74 -53.31
C PRO A 460 -49.78 -45.14 -53.72
N PRO A 461 -49.41 -46.22 -53.01
CA PRO A 461 -49.89 -47.56 -53.34
C PRO A 461 -51.42 -47.54 -53.35
N LEU A 462 -52.00 -48.04 -54.44
CA LEU A 462 -53.43 -48.22 -54.56
C LEU A 462 -53.91 -49.17 -53.45
N PRO A 463 -55.12 -48.97 -52.88
CA PRO A 463 -55.64 -49.86 -51.86
C PRO A 463 -55.87 -51.27 -52.42
N ASP A 464 -55.06 -52.24 -51.99
CA ASP A 464 -55.07 -53.65 -52.43
C ASP A 464 -56.22 -54.51 -51.88
N SER A 465 -57.39 -53.91 -51.63
CA SER A 465 -58.56 -54.67 -51.19
C SER A 465 -59.69 -54.61 -52.21
N LEU A 466 -59.88 -55.73 -52.91
CA LEU A 466 -61.10 -56.05 -53.66
C LEU A 466 -62.27 -56.11 -52.66
N LYS A 467 -63.15 -55.11 -52.65
CA LYS A 467 -64.49 -55.29 -52.06
C LYS A 467 -65.25 -56.32 -52.89
N LYS A 468 -65.51 -57.47 -52.30
CA LYS A 468 -66.43 -58.50 -52.81
C LYS A 468 -67.79 -57.84 -53.10
N PRO A 469 -68.45 -58.15 -54.23
CA PRO A 469 -69.83 -57.74 -54.45
C PRO A 469 -70.74 -58.58 -53.54
N ASP A 470 -71.48 -57.92 -52.65
CA ASP A 470 -72.58 -58.54 -51.91
C ASP A 470 -73.70 -58.83 -52.90
N GLY A 471 -73.74 -60.09 -53.36
CA GLY A 471 -74.88 -60.62 -54.08
C GLY A 471 -76.06 -60.76 -53.13
N THR A 472 -77.12 -59.97 -53.37
CA THR A 472 -78.53 -60.39 -53.49
C THR A 472 -79.39 -59.13 -53.45
N ALA A 473 -80.01 -58.79 -54.58
CA ALA A 473 -81.24 -58.02 -54.56
C ALA A 473 -82.41 -59.00 -54.62
N PRO A 474 -83.37 -58.98 -53.69
CA PRO A 474 -84.71 -59.46 -53.99
C PRO A 474 -85.54 -58.30 -54.56
N PHE A 475 -86.12 -58.53 -55.74
CA PHE A 475 -87.22 -57.72 -56.26
C PHE A 475 -88.49 -57.98 -55.44
N SER A 476 -89.26 -56.94 -55.13
CA SER A 476 -90.73 -57.02 -55.07
C SER A 476 -91.36 -55.62 -55.16
N VAL A 477 -92.17 -55.47 -56.23
CA VAL A 477 -93.31 -54.57 -56.54
C VAL A 477 -93.22 -53.09 -56.18
#